data_AF-A0A1C6U812-F1
#
_entry.id   AF-A0A1C6U812-F1
#
_cell.length_a   1.000
_cell.length_b   1.000
_cell.length_c   1.000
_cell.angle_alpha   90.00
_cell.angle_beta   90.00
_cell.angle_gamma   90.00
#
_symmetry.space_group_name_H-M   'P 1'
#
loop_
_entity.id
_entity.type
_entity.pdbx_description
1 polymer ?
#
loop_
_entity_poly.entity_id
_entity_poly.type
_entity_poly.pdbx_seq_one_letter_code
_entity_poly.pdbx_strand_id
1 'polypeptide(L)'
;MAKLPALTDAEDLVALNATVDGRLVAVSTCGSRRNGLPGLRVRVHLHEAGDDWRPVALTGVTIAPNKVDLLPDGDFLLVQSRCVRRPFEPVPDNAQVFNASGQALRSFRIGDGVEHLAIDEPGTIWVGYFDEGIYSGDPLSAGGLTRFDEYGRQLWTYWPPSGFDHIATCYALNVSARTATFPLLDVGCRGNFRDLSKCVSDDLQWTGAAQMLGDR
;
A
#
# COMPACT_ATOMS: atom_id res chain seq x y z
N MET A 1 -7.26 -23.15 -7.02
CA MET A 1 -6.47 -21.94 -7.31
C MET A 1 -7.39 -20.97 -8.02
N ALA A 2 -7.65 -19.78 -7.49
CA ALA A 2 -8.49 -18.79 -8.15
C ALA A 2 -7.83 -18.35 -9.46
N LYS A 3 -8.59 -18.26 -10.54
CA LYS A 3 -8.11 -17.74 -11.83
C LYS A 3 -7.99 -16.22 -11.73
N LEU A 4 -7.09 -15.59 -12.48
CA LEU A 4 -7.07 -14.13 -12.64
C LEU A 4 -8.38 -13.62 -13.30
N PRO A 5 -8.77 -12.34 -13.09
CA PRO A 5 -9.97 -11.78 -13.70
C PRO A 5 -9.88 -11.88 -15.23
N ALA A 6 -11.03 -12.10 -15.87
CA ALA A 6 -11.11 -12.07 -17.32
C ALA A 6 -10.97 -10.62 -17.81
N LEU A 7 -9.84 -10.30 -18.43
CA LEU A 7 -9.57 -8.99 -19.01
C LEU A 7 -9.81 -9.02 -20.52
N THR A 8 -10.19 -7.87 -21.07
CA THR A 8 -10.19 -7.68 -22.53
C THR A 8 -8.76 -7.47 -23.05
N ASP A 9 -8.50 -7.70 -24.34
CA ASP A 9 -7.16 -7.50 -24.95
C ASP A 9 -6.63 -6.06 -24.86
N ALA A 10 -7.50 -5.10 -24.55
CA ALA A 10 -7.16 -3.68 -24.40
C ALA A 10 -6.95 -3.26 -22.93
N GLU A 11 -7.01 -4.20 -21.99
CA GLU A 11 -6.86 -3.95 -20.56
C GLU A 11 -5.58 -4.56 -20.00
N ASP A 12 -4.88 -3.77 -19.20
CA ASP A 12 -3.72 -4.22 -18.44
C ASP A 12 -4.10 -4.37 -16.97
N LEU A 13 -3.68 -5.48 -16.35
CA LEU A 13 -3.73 -5.65 -14.89
C LEU A 13 -2.63 -4.78 -14.26
N VAL A 14 -3.01 -3.81 -13.43
CA VAL A 14 -2.07 -2.84 -12.85
C VAL A 14 -1.86 -2.99 -11.35
N ALA A 15 -2.77 -3.66 -10.65
CA ALA A 15 -2.66 -3.99 -9.24
C ALA A 15 -3.43 -5.27 -8.93
N LEU A 16 -2.95 -6.02 -7.95
CA LEU A 16 -3.61 -7.19 -7.37
C LEU A 16 -3.21 -7.25 -5.90
N ASN A 17 -4.17 -7.48 -5.03
CA ASN A 17 -3.95 -7.66 -3.61
C ASN A 17 -4.90 -8.71 -3.03
N ALA A 18 -4.48 -9.30 -1.91
CA ALA A 18 -5.31 -10.11 -1.05
C ALA A 18 -5.57 -9.32 0.23
N THR A 19 -6.84 -9.10 0.55
CA THR A 19 -7.25 -8.35 1.74
C THR A 19 -7.04 -9.20 3.00
N VAL A 20 -6.99 -8.55 4.16
CA VAL A 20 -6.84 -9.25 5.46
C VAL A 20 -7.97 -10.26 5.73
N ASP A 21 -9.17 -10.01 5.23
CA ASP A 21 -10.32 -10.92 5.34
C ASP A 21 -10.38 -11.99 4.22
N GLY A 22 -9.33 -12.10 3.40
CA GLY A 22 -9.16 -13.18 2.44
C GLY A 22 -9.87 -12.98 1.09
N ARG A 23 -10.37 -11.78 0.79
CA ARG A 23 -10.88 -11.41 -0.54
C ARG A 23 -9.73 -11.08 -1.46
N LEU A 24 -9.92 -11.30 -2.76
CA LEU A 24 -8.98 -10.84 -3.78
C LEU A 24 -9.54 -9.60 -4.45
N VAL A 25 -8.70 -8.58 -4.59
CA VAL A 25 -9.04 -7.33 -5.26
C VAL A 25 -7.98 -7.01 -6.30
N ALA A 26 -8.41 -6.65 -7.50
CA ALA A 26 -7.53 -6.34 -8.61
C ALA A 26 -7.96 -5.07 -9.31
N VAL A 27 -7.03 -4.40 -9.99
CA VAL A 27 -7.32 -3.21 -10.79
C VAL A 27 -6.83 -3.43 -12.21
N SER A 28 -7.72 -3.23 -13.18
CA SER A 28 -7.36 -3.12 -14.59
C SER A 28 -7.47 -1.68 -15.07
N THR A 29 -6.63 -1.34 -16.04
CA THR A 29 -6.77 -0.08 -16.79
C THR A 29 -6.88 -0.32 -18.28
N CYS A 30 -7.70 0.48 -18.96
CA CYS A 30 -7.77 0.54 -20.40
C CYS A 30 -7.44 1.96 -20.86
N GLY A 31 -6.49 2.09 -21.78
CA GLY A 31 -5.93 3.37 -22.23
C GLY A 31 -4.44 3.48 -21.91
N SER A 32 -3.68 4.14 -22.79
CA SER A 32 -2.22 4.20 -22.67
C SER A 32 -1.78 5.00 -21.45
N ARG A 33 -0.97 4.40 -20.56
CA ARG A 33 -0.23 5.14 -19.52
C ARG A 33 0.66 6.25 -20.12
N ARG A 34 1.09 6.14 -21.39
CA ARG A 34 1.86 7.19 -22.08
C ARG A 34 1.05 8.46 -22.36
N ASN A 35 -0.28 8.38 -22.40
CA ASN A 35 -1.16 9.53 -22.64
C ASN A 35 -1.55 10.28 -21.36
N GLY A 36 -1.01 9.86 -20.20
CA GLY A 36 -1.38 10.41 -18.90
C GLY A 36 -2.74 9.92 -18.40
N LEU A 37 -3.27 10.60 -17.38
CA LEU A 37 -4.60 10.34 -16.81
C LEU A 37 -5.79 10.60 -17.77
N PRO A 38 -5.74 11.56 -18.73
CA PRO A 38 -6.88 11.81 -19.60
C PRO A 38 -7.31 10.58 -20.41
N GLY A 39 -8.53 10.10 -20.16
CA GLY A 39 -9.11 8.94 -20.84
C GLY A 39 -8.72 7.58 -20.27
N LEU A 40 -7.98 7.54 -19.15
CA LEU A 40 -7.69 6.31 -18.42
C LEU A 40 -9.01 5.76 -17.84
N ARG A 41 -9.46 4.61 -18.33
CA ARG A 41 -10.57 3.88 -17.73
C ARG A 41 -10.02 2.89 -16.74
N VAL A 42 -10.54 2.90 -15.52
CA VAL A 42 -10.11 2.01 -14.44
C VAL A 42 -11.29 1.16 -14.00
N ARG A 43 -11.03 -0.13 -13.76
CA ARG A 43 -11.99 -1.05 -13.14
C ARG A 43 -11.35 -1.75 -11.96
N VAL A 44 -12.11 -1.91 -10.89
CA VAL A 44 -11.79 -2.79 -9.79
C VAL A 44 -12.48 -4.13 -10.04
N HIS A 45 -11.79 -5.23 -9.81
CA HIS A 45 -12.34 -6.58 -9.86
C HIS A 45 -12.27 -7.16 -8.46
N LEU A 46 -13.38 -7.66 -7.94
CA LEU A 46 -13.45 -8.30 -6.63
C LEU A 46 -13.75 -9.77 -6.81
N HIS A 47 -13.10 -10.60 -6.01
CA HIS A 47 -13.36 -12.03 -5.97
C HIS A 47 -13.44 -12.49 -4.53
N GLU A 48 -14.57 -13.08 -4.18
CA GLU A 48 -14.85 -13.68 -2.89
C GLU A 48 -14.73 -15.20 -3.00
N ALA A 49 -14.48 -15.89 -1.89
CA ALA A 49 -14.19 -17.32 -1.92
C ALA A 49 -15.37 -18.12 -2.49
N GLY A 50 -15.19 -18.71 -3.66
CA GLY A 50 -16.20 -19.54 -4.33
C GLY A 50 -17.00 -18.82 -5.41
N ASP A 51 -16.80 -17.52 -5.59
CA ASP A 51 -17.47 -16.71 -6.61
C ASP A 51 -16.56 -16.39 -7.79
N ASP A 52 -17.15 -15.98 -8.91
CA ASP A 52 -16.42 -15.37 -10.03
C ASP A 52 -16.06 -13.91 -9.73
N TRP A 53 -15.11 -13.36 -10.51
CA TRP A 53 -14.75 -11.95 -10.41
C TRP A 53 -15.90 -11.03 -10.79
N ARG A 54 -16.24 -10.08 -9.91
CA ARG A 54 -17.17 -8.98 -10.19
C ARG A 54 -16.41 -7.70 -10.56
N PRO A 55 -16.58 -7.15 -11.78
CA PRO A 55 -15.97 -5.89 -12.16
C PRO A 55 -16.85 -4.70 -11.72
N VAL A 56 -16.20 -3.63 -11.27
CA VAL A 56 -16.79 -2.33 -10.94
C VAL A 56 -16.02 -1.24 -11.68
N ALA A 57 -16.70 -0.49 -12.55
CA ALA A 57 -16.09 0.61 -13.28
C ALA A 57 -15.97 1.85 -12.39
N LEU A 58 -14.78 2.45 -12.38
CA LEU A 58 -14.53 3.64 -11.57
C LEU A 58 -14.79 4.93 -12.34
N THR A 59 -15.38 5.91 -11.66
CA THR A 59 -15.64 7.27 -12.16
C THR A 59 -14.97 8.29 -11.26
N GLY A 60 -14.33 9.30 -11.86
CA GLY A 60 -13.64 10.37 -11.12
C GLY A 60 -12.20 10.03 -10.71
N VAL A 61 -11.56 9.08 -11.41
CA VAL A 61 -10.18 8.68 -11.13
C VAL A 61 -9.21 9.82 -11.45
N THR A 62 -8.39 10.20 -10.47
CA THR A 62 -7.38 11.28 -10.62
C THR A 62 -5.94 10.80 -10.45
N ILE A 63 -5.72 9.49 -10.29
CA ILE A 63 -4.41 8.87 -10.11
C ILE A 63 -4.23 7.71 -11.11
N ALA A 64 -2.98 7.32 -11.35
CA ALA A 64 -2.63 6.13 -12.12
C ALA A 64 -2.29 5.00 -11.12
N PRO A 65 -3.31 4.22 -10.68
CA PRO A 65 -3.13 3.30 -9.58
C PRO A 65 -2.22 2.14 -9.95
N ASN A 66 -1.43 1.70 -8.98
CA ASN A 66 -0.64 0.47 -9.04
C ASN A 66 -0.67 -0.31 -7.71
N LYS A 67 -1.57 0.07 -6.81
CA LYS A 67 -1.86 -0.54 -5.52
C LYS A 67 -3.36 -0.43 -5.24
N VAL A 68 -3.91 -1.43 -4.55
CA VAL A 68 -5.34 -1.48 -4.19
C VAL A 68 -5.55 -2.26 -2.89
N ASP A 69 -6.52 -1.84 -2.09
CA ASP A 69 -7.05 -2.62 -0.97
C ASP A 69 -8.52 -2.22 -0.67
N LEU A 70 -9.17 -2.91 0.29
CA LEU A 70 -10.55 -2.67 0.72
C LEU A 70 -10.62 -2.10 2.12
N LEU A 71 -11.42 -1.05 2.28
CA LEU A 71 -11.85 -0.57 3.59
C LEU A 71 -12.93 -1.50 4.18
N PRO A 72 -13.14 -1.47 5.51
CA PRO A 72 -14.10 -2.37 6.18
C PRO A 72 -15.55 -2.24 5.70
N ASP A 73 -15.93 -1.06 5.22
CA ASP A 73 -17.25 -0.77 4.62
C ASP A 73 -17.40 -1.30 3.18
N GLY A 74 -16.34 -1.84 2.59
CA GLY A 74 -16.31 -2.33 1.22
C GLY A 74 -15.90 -1.29 0.18
N ASP A 75 -15.51 -0.09 0.62
CA ASP A 75 -14.95 0.93 -0.25
C ASP A 75 -13.55 0.53 -0.76
N PHE A 76 -13.22 0.96 -1.97
CA PHE A 76 -11.93 0.70 -2.62
C PHE A 76 -10.95 1.81 -2.28
N LEU A 77 -9.77 1.45 -1.77
CA LEU A 77 -8.62 2.35 -1.70
C LEU A 77 -7.68 2.05 -2.86
N LEU A 78 -7.51 3.01 -3.76
CA LEU A 78 -6.52 2.96 -4.83
C LEU A 78 -5.34 3.87 -4.48
N VAL A 79 -4.12 3.40 -4.75
CA VAL A 79 -2.90 4.17 -4.49
C VAL A 79 -1.97 4.16 -5.71
N GLN A 80 -1.34 5.31 -5.96
CA GLN A 80 -0.24 5.50 -6.90
C GLN A 80 1.08 5.59 -6.13
N SER A 81 2.03 4.70 -6.42
CA SER A 81 3.29 4.60 -5.66
C SER A 81 4.13 5.88 -5.66
N ARG A 82 4.19 6.60 -6.78
CA ARG A 82 5.02 7.80 -6.91
C ARG A 82 4.16 9.05 -6.89
N CYS A 83 4.52 10.03 -6.08
CA CYS A 83 4.02 11.39 -6.19
C CYS A 83 5.19 12.35 -6.37
N VAL A 84 5.46 12.70 -7.64
CA VAL A 84 6.58 13.60 -7.97
C VAL A 84 6.27 14.99 -7.43
N ARG A 85 7.08 15.45 -6.48
CA ARG A 85 7.05 16.83 -6.02
C ARG A 85 7.61 17.74 -7.10
N ARG A 86 6.75 18.58 -7.67
CA ARG A 86 7.19 19.66 -8.56
C ARG A 86 7.63 20.87 -7.71
N PRO A 87 8.72 21.55 -8.08
CA PRO A 87 9.13 22.77 -7.39
C PRO A 87 7.99 23.78 -7.35
N PHE A 88 7.75 24.37 -6.16
CA PHE A 88 6.74 25.42 -5.93
C PHE A 88 5.27 25.00 -6.11
N GLU A 89 5.00 23.72 -6.36
CA GLU A 89 3.63 23.17 -6.38
C GLU A 89 3.39 22.32 -5.11
N PRO A 90 2.14 22.30 -4.60
CA PRO A 90 1.77 21.32 -3.59
C PRO A 90 1.93 19.91 -4.17
N VAL A 91 2.39 18.99 -3.33
CA VAL A 91 2.48 17.58 -3.73
C VAL A 91 1.06 17.06 -3.95
N PRO A 92 0.75 16.41 -5.09
CA PRO A 92 -0.60 15.92 -5.35
C PRO A 92 -0.95 14.75 -4.43
N ASP A 93 -2.25 14.56 -4.20
CA ASP A 93 -2.79 13.35 -3.61
C ASP A 93 -2.44 12.13 -4.46
N ASN A 94 -2.12 11.02 -3.80
CA ASN A 94 -1.76 9.76 -4.44
C ASN A 94 -2.54 8.56 -3.92
N ALA A 95 -3.52 8.81 -3.05
CA ALA A 95 -4.49 7.84 -2.57
C ALA A 95 -5.90 8.36 -2.86
N GLN A 96 -6.79 7.49 -3.33
CA GLN A 96 -8.16 7.84 -3.67
C GLN A 96 -9.11 6.72 -3.24
N VAL A 97 -10.17 7.10 -2.53
CA VAL A 97 -11.21 6.19 -2.05
C VAL A 97 -12.43 6.28 -2.95
N PHE A 98 -12.97 5.11 -3.29
CA PHE A 98 -14.19 4.97 -4.09
C PHE A 98 -15.19 4.13 -3.32
N ASN A 99 -16.47 4.46 -3.44
CA ASN A 99 -17.50 3.61 -2.88
C ASN A 99 -17.62 2.27 -3.64
N ALA A 100 -18.36 1.33 -3.07
CA ALA A 100 -18.64 0.04 -3.69
C ALA A 100 -19.32 0.11 -5.09
N SER A 101 -19.90 1.25 -5.48
CA SER A 101 -20.46 1.48 -6.82
C SER A 101 -19.47 2.12 -7.81
N GLY A 102 -18.24 2.40 -7.38
CA GLY A 102 -17.16 2.93 -8.22
C GLY A 102 -17.12 4.45 -8.33
N GLN A 103 -17.81 5.19 -7.47
CA GLN A 103 -17.77 6.65 -7.45
C GLN A 103 -16.67 7.15 -6.50
N ALA A 104 -15.84 8.08 -6.96
CA ALA A 104 -14.83 8.71 -6.12
C ALA A 104 -15.48 9.45 -4.94
N LEU A 105 -14.97 9.20 -3.74
CA LEU A 105 -15.44 9.82 -2.49
C LEU A 105 -14.49 10.90 -1.99
N ARG A 106 -13.21 10.56 -1.85
CA ARG A 106 -12.17 11.42 -1.27
C ARG A 106 -10.80 11.02 -1.79
N SER A 107 -9.87 11.97 -1.73
CA SER A 107 -8.45 11.74 -2.05
C SER A 107 -7.60 12.36 -0.95
N PHE A 108 -6.41 11.79 -0.75
CA PHE A 108 -5.44 12.29 0.23
C PHE A 108 -4.02 11.87 -0.15
N ARG A 109 -3.03 12.45 0.53
CA ARG A 109 -1.63 12.05 0.44
C ARG A 109 -1.34 10.90 1.39
N ILE A 110 -0.59 9.91 0.89
CA ILE A 110 -0.10 8.80 1.70
C ILE A 110 1.42 8.62 1.60
N GLY A 111 2.12 9.64 1.09
CA GLY A 111 3.58 9.67 0.97
C GLY A 111 4.09 9.13 -0.37
N ASP A 112 5.29 9.56 -0.75
CA ASP A 112 5.99 9.09 -1.95
C ASP A 112 6.65 7.72 -1.75
N GLY A 113 6.76 6.95 -2.83
CA GLY A 113 7.46 5.67 -2.86
C GLY A 113 6.74 4.55 -2.11
N VAL A 114 5.42 4.44 -2.27
CA VAL A 114 4.63 3.34 -1.69
C VAL A 114 5.01 2.00 -2.32
N GLU A 115 5.59 1.12 -1.53
CA GLU A 115 5.99 -0.24 -1.93
C GLU A 115 4.93 -1.27 -1.55
N HIS A 116 4.39 -1.17 -0.33
CA HIS A 116 3.37 -2.07 0.20
C HIS A 116 2.18 -1.29 0.72
N LEU A 117 0.99 -1.86 0.53
CA LEU A 117 -0.29 -1.34 1.02
C LEU A 117 -1.07 -2.48 1.65
N ALA A 118 -1.55 -2.29 2.87
CA ALA A 118 -2.44 -3.22 3.55
C ALA A 118 -3.42 -2.44 4.44
N ILE A 119 -4.66 -2.90 4.53
CA ILE A 119 -5.68 -2.38 5.44
C ILE A 119 -6.03 -3.45 6.48
N ASP A 120 -5.93 -3.11 7.76
CA ASP A 120 -6.31 -4.03 8.85
C ASP A 120 -7.83 -4.06 9.10
N GLU A 121 -8.29 -5.00 9.94
CA GLU A 121 -9.72 -5.19 10.22
C GLU A 121 -10.43 -3.91 10.72
N PRO A 122 -9.81 -3.07 11.59
CA PRO A 122 -10.37 -1.76 11.95
C PRO A 122 -10.46 -0.73 10.82
N GLY A 123 -9.75 -0.93 9.70
CA GLY A 123 -9.66 0.05 8.61
C GLY A 123 -8.43 0.95 8.67
N THR A 124 -7.43 0.62 9.49
CA THR A 124 -6.15 1.33 9.51
C THR A 124 -5.35 0.98 8.26
N ILE A 125 -4.86 2.00 7.57
CA ILE A 125 -4.05 1.85 6.38
C ILE A 125 -2.58 1.76 6.80
N TRP A 126 -1.92 0.67 6.44
CA TRP A 126 -0.50 0.42 6.62
C TRP A 126 0.23 0.58 5.30
N VAL A 127 1.32 1.34 5.33
CA VAL A 127 2.12 1.65 4.14
C VAL A 127 3.59 1.42 4.41
N GLY A 128 4.18 0.51 3.63
CA GLY A 128 5.63 0.34 3.55
C GLY A 128 6.19 1.11 2.36
N TYR A 129 7.31 1.80 2.56
CA TYR A 129 7.94 2.62 1.51
C TYR A 129 9.27 2.03 1.05
N PHE A 130 9.65 2.31 -0.20
CA PHE A 130 10.99 2.01 -0.72
C PHE A 130 11.90 3.25 -0.69
N ASP A 131 13.18 3.04 -0.96
CA ASP A 131 14.25 4.01 -0.77
C ASP A 131 13.99 5.38 -1.44
N GLU A 132 13.52 5.43 -2.69
CA GLU A 132 13.26 6.72 -3.34
C GLU A 132 12.19 7.54 -2.60
N GLY A 133 11.21 6.87 -1.98
CA GLY A 133 10.20 7.52 -1.14
C GLY A 133 10.79 8.00 0.19
N ILE A 134 11.56 7.13 0.85
CA ILE A 134 12.20 7.40 2.15
C ILE A 134 13.19 8.56 2.06
N TYR A 135 13.98 8.61 0.98
CA TYR A 135 15.01 9.63 0.75
C TYR A 135 14.52 10.82 -0.09
N SER A 136 13.23 10.89 -0.45
CA SER A 136 12.66 12.01 -1.21
C SER A 136 12.59 13.34 -0.43
N GLY A 137 12.68 13.28 0.90
CA GLY A 137 12.37 14.39 1.80
C GLY A 137 10.87 14.56 2.10
N ASP A 138 10.02 13.61 1.69
CA ASP A 138 8.62 13.56 2.10
C ASP A 138 8.46 13.01 3.53
N PRO A 139 7.92 13.79 4.49
CA PRO A 139 7.84 13.36 5.89
C PRO A 139 6.92 12.15 6.11
N LEU A 140 5.96 11.89 5.21
CA LEU A 140 5.03 10.76 5.34
C LEU A 140 5.72 9.40 5.12
N SER A 141 6.73 9.37 4.24
CA SER A 141 7.48 8.16 3.86
C SER A 141 8.82 8.02 4.57
N ALA A 142 9.32 9.08 5.22
CA ALA A 142 10.66 9.11 5.83
C ALA A 142 10.92 8.02 6.89
N GLY A 143 9.87 7.54 7.58
CA GLY A 143 10.00 6.44 8.55
C GLY A 143 10.10 5.05 7.91
N GLY A 144 9.82 4.91 6.61
CA GLY A 144 9.82 3.64 5.87
C GLY A 144 8.63 2.70 6.15
N LEU A 145 7.94 2.89 7.27
CA LEU A 145 6.65 2.26 7.58
C LEU A 145 5.75 3.23 8.34
N THR A 146 4.53 3.47 7.84
CA THR A 146 3.60 4.45 8.42
C THR A 146 2.18 3.88 8.46
N ARG A 147 1.42 4.27 9.49
CA ARG A 147 -0.01 3.99 9.67
C ARG A 147 -0.83 5.25 9.48
N PHE A 148 -1.98 5.12 8.82
CA PHE A 148 -2.94 6.19 8.61
C PHE A 148 -4.35 5.72 8.98
N ASP A 149 -5.21 6.64 9.40
CA ASP A 149 -6.65 6.37 9.41
C ASP A 149 -7.23 6.39 7.99
N GLU A 150 -8.51 6.05 7.87
CA GLU A 150 -9.24 5.93 6.60
C GLU A 150 -9.41 7.27 5.84
N TYR A 151 -9.00 8.38 6.45
CA TYR A 151 -8.98 9.71 5.86
C TYR A 151 -7.57 10.21 5.51
N GLY A 152 -6.55 9.36 5.70
CA GLY A 152 -5.16 9.70 5.38
C GLY A 152 -4.44 10.51 6.46
N ARG A 153 -4.99 10.62 7.68
CA ARG A 153 -4.24 11.24 8.78
C ARG A 153 -3.26 10.23 9.34
N GLN A 154 -1.99 10.61 9.38
CA GLN A 154 -0.92 9.80 9.96
C GLN A 154 -1.17 9.56 11.46
N LEU A 155 -1.26 8.30 11.85
CA LEU A 155 -1.44 7.84 13.23
C LEU A 155 -0.11 7.49 13.88
N TRP A 156 0.82 6.92 13.10
CA TRP A 156 2.11 6.46 13.58
C TRP A 156 3.09 6.31 12.42
N THR A 157 4.38 6.51 12.66
CA THR A 157 5.46 6.16 11.73
C THR A 157 6.60 5.51 12.49
N TYR A 158 7.32 4.61 11.82
CA TYR A 158 8.45 3.92 12.43
C TYR A 158 9.53 4.93 12.83
N TRP A 159 9.94 4.81 14.09
CA TRP A 159 11.11 5.48 14.63
C TRP A 159 12.06 4.42 15.20
N PRO A 160 13.33 4.39 14.77
CA PRO A 160 14.25 3.35 15.19
C PRO A 160 14.48 3.39 16.71
N PRO A 161 14.24 2.28 17.43
CA PRO A 161 14.65 2.15 18.82
C PRO A 161 16.18 2.17 18.95
N SER A 162 16.69 2.40 20.16
CA SER A 162 18.13 2.35 20.41
C SER A 162 18.75 1.02 19.96
N GLY A 163 19.85 1.10 19.20
CA GLY A 163 20.56 -0.06 18.67
C GLY A 163 20.04 -0.59 17.32
N PHE A 164 19.13 0.13 16.66
CA PHE A 164 18.64 -0.19 15.31
C PHE A 164 18.77 1.03 14.39
N ASP A 165 18.98 0.77 13.09
CA ASP A 165 18.94 1.80 12.06
C ASP A 165 17.52 2.05 11.52
N HIS A 166 17.38 3.11 10.71
CA HIS A 166 16.15 3.43 10.01
C HIS A 166 15.85 2.40 8.92
N ILE A 167 14.59 2.31 8.50
CA ILE A 167 14.21 1.50 7.34
C ILE A 167 14.70 2.22 6.09
N ALA A 168 15.59 1.59 5.31
CA ALA A 168 16.01 2.09 4.01
C ALA A 168 15.08 1.64 2.87
N THR A 169 14.39 0.51 3.03
CA THR A 169 13.33 -0.01 2.15
C THR A 169 12.52 -1.05 2.92
N CYS A 170 11.20 -0.98 2.83
CA CYS A 170 10.30 -2.00 3.36
C CYS A 170 10.14 -3.11 2.30
N TYR A 171 10.87 -4.22 2.47
CA TYR A 171 10.88 -5.31 1.47
C TYR A 171 9.68 -6.25 1.55
N ALA A 172 9.01 -6.32 2.70
CA ALA A 172 7.73 -6.99 2.81
C ALA A 172 6.88 -6.37 3.92
N LEU A 173 5.57 -6.49 3.78
CA LEU A 173 4.61 -6.10 4.80
C LEU A 173 3.52 -7.16 4.82
N ASN A 174 3.27 -7.70 6.00
CA ASN A 174 2.08 -8.50 6.25
C ASN A 174 1.30 -7.82 7.37
N VAL A 175 -0.01 -7.76 7.25
CA VAL A 175 -0.88 -7.23 8.30
C VAL A 175 -1.89 -8.30 8.65
N SER A 176 -2.08 -8.55 9.94
CA SER A 176 -3.19 -9.34 10.48
C SER A 176 -4.14 -8.41 11.25
N ALA A 177 -5.23 -8.96 11.77
CA ALA A 177 -6.31 -8.30 12.53
C ALA A 177 -5.95 -6.95 13.20
N ARG A 178 -4.78 -6.87 13.87
CA ARG A 178 -4.25 -5.67 14.54
C ARG A 178 -2.72 -5.57 14.56
N THR A 179 -2.01 -6.27 13.68
CA THR A 179 -0.55 -6.41 13.79
C THR A 179 0.11 -6.41 12.42
N ALA A 180 1.12 -5.56 12.24
CA ALA A 180 1.98 -5.60 11.07
C ALA A 180 3.26 -6.38 11.37
N THR A 181 3.65 -7.29 10.48
CA THR A 181 4.94 -7.98 10.47
C THR A 181 5.71 -7.56 9.22
N PHE A 182 6.97 -7.16 9.37
CA PHE A 182 7.83 -6.73 8.27
C PHE A 182 9.29 -7.14 8.53
N PRO A 183 10.05 -7.57 7.50
CA PRO A 183 11.48 -7.70 7.59
C PRO A 183 12.09 -6.30 7.63
N LEU A 184 12.92 -6.05 8.64
CA LEU A 184 13.77 -4.88 8.69
C LEU A 184 15.14 -5.29 8.15
N LEU A 185 15.53 -4.72 7.01
CA LEU A 185 16.91 -4.79 6.55
C LEU A 185 17.71 -3.73 7.31
N ASP A 186 18.46 -4.16 8.31
CA ASP A 186 19.42 -3.32 9.03
C ASP A 186 20.69 -3.20 8.17
N VAL A 187 20.99 -2.01 7.67
CA VAL A 187 22.24 -1.72 6.95
C VAL A 187 23.13 -0.90 7.89
N GLY A 188 23.82 -1.61 8.79
CA GLY A 188 24.71 -0.98 9.75
C GLY A 188 25.77 -0.10 9.07
N CYS A 189 26.24 0.95 9.75
CA CYS A 189 27.28 1.88 9.27
C CYS A 189 28.63 1.23 8.87
N ARG A 190 28.76 -0.11 8.93
CA ARG A 190 29.94 -0.91 8.55
C ARG A 190 29.65 -1.98 7.48
N GLY A 191 28.48 -1.96 6.83
CA GLY A 191 28.14 -2.91 5.76
C GLY A 191 27.71 -4.30 6.24
N ASN A 192 27.30 -4.45 7.51
CA ASN A 192 26.73 -5.69 8.01
C ASN A 192 25.21 -5.68 7.78
N PHE A 193 24.70 -6.76 7.16
CA PHE A 193 23.28 -6.99 6.95
C PHE A 193 22.70 -7.87 8.04
N ARG A 194 21.57 -7.48 8.62
CA ARG A 194 20.74 -8.37 9.46
C ARG A 194 19.31 -8.34 8.96
N ASP A 195 18.78 -9.52 8.65
CA ASP A 195 17.36 -9.71 8.36
C ASP A 195 16.64 -10.02 9.67
N LEU A 196 15.80 -9.10 10.14
CA LEU A 196 15.02 -9.25 11.36
C LEU A 196 13.54 -9.07 11.03
N SER A 197 12.74 -10.13 11.17
CA SER A 197 11.28 -10.00 11.20
C SER A 197 10.85 -9.31 12.48
N LYS A 198 10.15 -8.19 12.35
CA LYS A 198 9.64 -7.38 13.46
C LYS A 198 8.11 -7.28 13.39
N CYS A 199 7.47 -7.28 14.56
CA CYS A 199 6.03 -7.16 14.73
C CYS A 199 5.68 -5.87 15.47
N VAL A 200 4.75 -5.08 14.95
CA VAL A 200 4.17 -3.90 15.62
C VAL A 200 2.66 -4.13 15.74
N SER A 201 2.15 -4.10 16.97
CA SER A 201 0.72 -4.23 17.28
C SER A 201 0.06 -2.87 17.55
N ASP A 202 -1.28 -2.84 17.54
CA ASP A 202 -2.11 -1.66 17.81
C ASP A 202 -1.74 -0.87 19.08
N ASP A 203 -1.22 -1.53 20.10
CA ASP A 203 -0.86 -0.89 21.37
C ASP A 203 0.52 -0.19 21.32
N LEU A 204 1.14 -0.10 20.13
CA LEU A 204 2.50 0.43 19.91
C LEU A 204 3.57 -0.28 20.76
N GLN A 205 3.22 -1.43 21.35
CA GLN A 205 4.13 -2.26 22.11
C GLN A 205 4.92 -3.14 21.15
N TRP A 206 6.24 -2.93 21.16
CA TRP A 206 7.20 -3.85 20.56
C TRP A 206 7.05 -5.21 21.23
N THR A 207 6.45 -6.17 20.52
CA THR A 207 6.60 -7.57 20.86
C THR A 207 7.88 -8.02 20.17
N GLY A 208 8.82 -8.59 20.94
CA GLY A 208 10.24 -8.70 20.58
C GLY A 208 10.55 -9.24 19.18
N ALA A 209 11.77 -8.98 18.71
CA ALA A 209 12.29 -9.55 17.47
C ALA A 209 12.14 -11.08 17.49
N ALA A 210 11.36 -11.64 16.57
CA ALA A 210 11.45 -13.05 16.27
C ALA A 210 12.74 -13.24 15.48
N GLN A 211 13.79 -13.75 16.14
CA GLN A 211 14.93 -14.32 15.44
C GLN A 211 14.42 -15.51 14.64
N MET A 212 14.43 -15.42 13.32
CA MET A 212 14.41 -16.59 12.47
C MET A 212 15.74 -17.33 12.72
N LEU A 213 15.75 -18.24 13.70
CA LEU A 213 16.78 -19.27 13.82
C LEU A 213 16.60 -20.21 12.63
N GLY A 214 17.24 -19.86 11.51
CA GLY A 214 17.54 -20.81 10.45
C GLY A 214 18.79 -21.59 10.84
N ASP A 215 18.63 -22.68 11.58
CA ASP A 215 19.64 -23.72 11.60
C ASP A 215 19.67 -24.40 10.22
N ARG A 216 20.73 -24.15 9.45
CA ARG A 216 21.47 -25.16 8.66
C ARG A 216 22.92 -24.76 8.51
#